data_AF-A0AB34KUK5-F1
#
_entry.id   AF-A0AB34KUK5-F1
#
_cell.length_a   1.000
_cell.length_b   1.000
_cell.length_c   1.000
_cell.angle_alpha   90.00
_cell.angle_beta   90.00
_cell.angle_gamma   90.00
#
_symmetry.space_group_name_H-M   'P 1'
#
loop_
_entity.id
_entity.type
_entity.pdbx_description
1 polymer ?
#
loop_
_entity_poly.entity_id
_entity_poly.type
_entity_poly.pdbx_seq_one_letter_code
_entity_poly.pdbx_strand_id
1 'polypeptide(L)'
;MPLTVLTDDDVNRILHSFTRDDILELQECLGDALHWYSTSSDGADCCSNFQPERTHLKRKDGSTTLFMPASGLTGQGIKIVNIDPTDGPDASTQNLPDVSRLSLDTQASRSSSKSDATTPHSTGSESTPTTRSSVSSFPNSTNASVNSLATGQTSISSGSNNADAPIKPESSIRGSLTLLDNLGRTTGLINAEEVTAFRTALASTMLLKKRQSVHDVTVFGGGKQAYWHMRLALLLRGEEIHHLNVVTRNFDTARKCIMRLYDPQPNDPKYVNPIGPKYNSRTQKSILTPAHTEYERLLKEYVRGSNVIFCTTPSTRPLFPASYLINPEGRKKGRYIACIGSYKPHMVELDPEVLRYAVAPHHEHRHLHKRQKEGGAVIVDTVSGCLQEAGEIIQAKLTPDQIVELGELLMLKKEAEKRCAKGEKAEQGANLQDDKGLKEWLTRGNVIFKCVGIGLMDVVVGNELVRMARQRGVGTTIENF
;
A
#
# COMPACT_ATOMS: atom_id res chain seq x y z
N MET A 1 22.15 -20.23 5.56
CA MET A 1 20.72 -20.17 5.19
C MET A 1 20.71 -19.95 3.69
N PRO A 2 20.06 -20.78 2.87
CA PRO A 2 20.00 -20.52 1.45
C PRO A 2 19.21 -19.24 1.15
N LEU A 3 19.49 -18.64 0.00
CA LEU A 3 18.69 -17.59 -0.59
C LEU A 3 17.52 -18.21 -1.37
N THR A 4 16.32 -17.67 -1.22
CA THR A 4 15.15 -18.05 -2.02
C THR A 4 14.76 -16.90 -2.96
N VAL A 5 14.78 -17.15 -4.27
CA VAL A 5 14.39 -16.18 -5.30
C VAL A 5 12.99 -16.52 -5.81
N LEU A 6 12.07 -15.55 -5.75
CA LEU A 6 10.67 -15.68 -6.16
C LEU A 6 10.34 -14.73 -7.31
N THR A 7 9.93 -15.29 -8.44
CA THR A 7 9.41 -14.53 -9.58
C THR A 7 8.00 -14.00 -9.31
N ASP A 8 7.47 -13.15 -10.20
CA ASP A 8 6.05 -12.75 -10.12
C ASP A 8 5.10 -13.96 -10.18
N ASP A 9 5.42 -15.00 -10.95
CA ASP A 9 4.60 -16.20 -11.07
C ASP A 9 4.64 -17.04 -9.78
N ASP A 10 5.81 -17.21 -9.18
CA ASP A 10 5.97 -17.87 -7.87
C ASP A 10 5.15 -17.18 -6.78
N VAL A 11 5.29 -15.84 -6.68
CA VAL A 11 4.53 -15.02 -5.74
C VAL A 11 3.03 -15.16 -6.00
N ASN A 12 2.60 -15.06 -7.26
CA ASN A 12 1.20 -15.19 -7.64
C ASN A 12 0.67 -16.56 -7.22
N ARG A 13 1.37 -17.65 -7.56
CA ARG A 13 0.99 -19.02 -7.23
C ARG A 13 0.85 -19.24 -5.72
N ILE A 14 1.80 -18.75 -4.93
CA ILE A 14 1.74 -18.85 -3.45
C ILE A 14 0.55 -18.04 -2.92
N LEU A 15 0.43 -16.75 -3.27
CA LEU A 15 -0.63 -15.88 -2.73
C LEU A 15 -2.05 -16.34 -3.08
N HIS A 16 -2.27 -16.97 -4.25
CA HIS A 16 -3.59 -17.49 -4.62
C HIS A 16 -3.90 -18.85 -4.00
N SER A 17 -2.88 -19.58 -3.54
CA SER A 17 -3.06 -20.85 -2.82
C SER A 17 -3.44 -20.70 -1.35
N PHE A 18 -3.37 -19.48 -0.78
CA PHE A 18 -3.81 -19.23 0.59
C PHE A 18 -5.32 -19.47 0.75
N THR A 19 -5.65 -20.32 1.71
CA THR A 19 -7.01 -20.55 2.21
C THR A 19 -7.45 -19.39 3.11
N ARG A 20 -8.72 -19.43 3.53
CA ARG A 20 -9.23 -18.47 4.52
C ARG A 20 -8.41 -18.49 5.81
N ASP A 21 -7.97 -19.67 6.26
CA ASP A 21 -7.30 -19.83 7.55
C ASP A 21 -5.82 -19.44 7.46
N ASP A 22 -5.14 -19.66 6.33
CA ASP A 22 -3.81 -19.07 6.07
C ASP A 22 -3.86 -17.53 6.15
N ILE A 23 -4.94 -16.90 5.64
CA ILE A 23 -5.16 -15.45 5.79
C ILE A 23 -5.55 -15.08 7.23
N LEU A 24 -6.26 -15.94 7.98
CA LEU A 24 -6.54 -15.69 9.40
C LEU A 24 -5.24 -15.54 10.18
N GLU A 25 -4.30 -16.47 9.99
CA GLU A 25 -2.98 -16.58 10.61
C GLU A 25 -2.03 -15.47 10.16
N LEU A 26 -1.90 -15.22 8.85
CA LEU A 26 -1.01 -14.18 8.34
C LEU A 26 -1.46 -12.76 8.74
N GLN A 27 -2.76 -12.54 8.96
CA GLN A 27 -3.24 -11.31 9.60
C GLN A 27 -2.93 -11.25 11.10
N GLU A 28 -2.79 -12.38 11.79
CA GLU A 28 -2.33 -12.38 13.18
C GLU A 28 -0.84 -12.06 13.25
N CYS A 29 0.01 -12.71 12.43
CA CYS A 29 1.43 -12.38 12.34
C CYS A 29 1.69 -10.91 11.97
N LEU A 30 0.98 -10.38 10.98
CA LEU A 30 1.10 -8.96 10.61
C LEU A 30 0.51 -8.03 11.68
N GLY A 31 -0.61 -8.42 12.29
CA GLY A 31 -1.24 -7.64 13.36
C GLY A 31 -0.35 -7.53 14.59
N ASP A 32 0.39 -8.59 14.91
CA ASP A 32 1.38 -8.63 15.97
C ASP A 32 2.57 -7.72 15.67
N ALA A 33 3.12 -7.79 14.46
CA ALA A 33 4.20 -6.89 14.05
C ALA A 33 3.79 -5.41 14.10
N LEU A 34 2.58 -5.08 13.64
CA LEU A 34 2.02 -3.72 13.73
C LEU A 34 1.80 -3.30 15.19
N HIS A 35 1.33 -4.20 16.05
CA HIS A 35 1.19 -3.93 17.48
C HIS A 35 2.56 -3.65 18.13
N TRP A 36 3.58 -4.46 17.87
CA TRP A 36 4.95 -4.19 18.36
C TRP A 36 5.50 -2.88 17.82
N TYR A 37 5.24 -2.53 16.56
CA TYR A 37 5.59 -1.22 16.00
C TYR A 37 4.96 -0.06 16.80
N SER A 38 3.64 -0.13 17.05
CA SER A 38 2.90 0.94 17.72
C SER A 38 3.16 1.06 19.23
N THR A 39 3.66 0.00 19.88
CA THR A 39 3.65 -0.07 21.37
C THR A 39 4.94 -0.60 21.99
N SER A 40 6.05 -0.67 21.26
CA SER A 40 7.38 -0.90 21.84
C SER A 40 8.04 0.44 22.20
N SER A 41 8.48 0.58 23.45
CA SER A 41 9.53 1.56 23.78
C SER A 41 10.85 1.17 23.12
N ASP A 42 11.82 2.09 23.08
CA ASP A 42 12.93 2.17 22.11
C ASP A 42 13.88 0.96 22.05
N GLY A 43 13.79 0.02 23.00
CA GLY A 43 14.64 -1.17 23.10
C GLY A 43 14.20 -2.39 22.27
N ALA A 44 13.53 -2.19 21.13
CA ALA A 44 13.15 -3.28 20.22
C ALA A 44 13.26 -2.87 18.74
N ASP A 45 13.99 -3.66 17.95
CA ASP A 45 14.34 -3.42 16.53
C ASP A 45 13.14 -3.39 15.54
N CYS A 46 11.90 -3.34 16.04
CA CYS A 46 10.65 -3.34 15.27
C CYS A 46 9.80 -2.08 15.50
N CYS A 47 10.21 -1.16 16.39
CA CYS A 47 9.49 0.08 16.68
C CYS A 47 9.64 1.15 15.59
N SER A 48 8.96 2.30 15.76
CA SER A 48 9.02 3.46 14.85
C SER A 48 10.45 3.90 14.50
N ASN A 49 11.37 3.84 15.45
CA ASN A 49 12.76 4.30 15.28
C ASN A 49 13.55 3.40 14.30
N PHE A 50 13.08 2.17 14.05
CA PHE A 50 13.70 1.20 13.15
C PHE A 50 12.94 1.05 11.81
N GLN A 51 12.06 1.99 11.48
CA GLN A 51 11.50 2.17 10.13
C GLN A 51 12.04 3.47 9.54
N PRO A 52 13.20 3.45 8.84
CA PRO A 52 13.78 4.67 8.29
C PRO A 52 12.88 5.28 7.22
N GLU A 53 12.93 6.61 7.07
CA GLU A 53 12.25 7.28 5.97
C GLU A 53 12.74 6.76 4.61
N ARG A 54 11.82 6.68 3.64
CA ARG A 54 12.12 6.21 2.28
C ARG A 54 13.06 7.17 1.54
N THR A 55 14.27 6.71 1.24
CA THR A 55 15.22 7.41 0.39
C THR A 55 14.80 7.36 -1.07
N HIS A 56 15.06 8.43 -1.83
CA HIS A 56 14.77 8.48 -3.27
C HIS A 56 15.96 8.96 -4.09
N LEU A 57 16.12 8.39 -5.29
CA LEU A 57 17.16 8.73 -6.26
C LEU A 57 16.47 9.10 -7.58
N LYS A 58 16.61 10.36 -8.01
CA LYS A 58 16.14 10.84 -9.31
C LYS A 58 17.27 10.76 -10.33
N ARG A 59 17.01 10.14 -11.48
CA ARG A 59 17.94 10.09 -12.62
C ARG A 59 17.67 11.23 -13.60
N LYS A 60 18.65 11.51 -14.48
CA LYS A 60 18.55 12.54 -15.54
C LYS A 60 17.49 12.22 -16.60
N ASP A 61 17.12 10.95 -16.75
CA ASP A 61 16.03 10.48 -17.61
C ASP A 61 14.62 10.74 -17.00
N GLY A 62 14.54 11.27 -15.78
CA GLY A 62 13.31 11.52 -15.05
C GLY A 62 12.80 10.33 -14.22
N SER A 63 13.39 9.14 -14.37
CA SER A 63 13.05 7.99 -13.52
C SER A 63 13.44 8.25 -12.07
N THR A 64 12.62 7.75 -11.15
CA THR A 64 12.85 7.87 -9.71
C THR A 64 12.86 6.47 -9.10
N THR A 65 13.99 6.09 -8.50
CA THR A 65 14.08 4.87 -7.69
C THR A 65 13.83 5.23 -6.21
N LEU A 66 12.91 4.52 -5.57
CA LEU A 66 12.63 4.59 -4.15
C LEU A 66 13.28 3.40 -3.44
N PHE A 67 13.87 3.66 -2.28
CA PHE A 67 14.46 2.69 -1.38
C PHE A 67 13.70 2.75 -0.06
N MET A 68 13.06 1.64 0.31
CA MET A 68 12.23 1.52 1.51
C MET A 68 12.86 0.44 2.41
N PRO A 69 13.89 0.78 3.20
CA PRO A 69 14.39 -0.12 4.23
C PRO A 69 13.36 -0.28 5.34
N ALA A 70 13.36 -1.43 6.00
CA ALA A 70 12.54 -1.72 7.16
C ALA A 70 13.17 -2.82 8.02
N SER A 71 12.96 -2.73 9.33
CA SER A 71 13.34 -3.77 10.29
C SER A 71 12.09 -4.45 10.83
N GLY A 72 12.23 -5.71 11.26
CA GLY A 72 11.17 -6.48 11.90
C GLY A 72 11.77 -7.50 12.87
N LEU A 73 10.93 -8.10 13.70
CA LEU A 73 11.34 -9.01 14.79
C LEU A 73 12.24 -10.18 14.34
N THR A 74 12.06 -10.67 13.11
CA THR A 74 12.72 -11.87 12.57
C THR A 74 13.76 -11.57 11.49
N GLY A 75 13.95 -10.30 11.13
CA GLY A 75 14.85 -9.92 10.05
C GLY A 75 14.61 -8.51 9.54
N GLN A 76 15.47 -8.09 8.62
CA GLN A 76 15.40 -6.80 7.95
C GLN A 76 15.00 -6.99 6.49
N GLY A 77 14.63 -5.91 5.82
CA GLY A 77 14.48 -5.93 4.38
C GLY A 77 14.57 -4.55 3.75
N ILE A 78 14.72 -4.54 2.44
CA ILE A 78 14.67 -3.33 1.63
C ILE A 78 13.83 -3.58 0.40
N LYS A 79 12.78 -2.78 0.23
CA LYS A 79 12.00 -2.74 -1.00
C LYS A 79 12.54 -1.63 -1.90
N ILE A 80 12.92 -2.01 -3.11
CA ILE A 80 13.43 -1.09 -4.14
C ILE A 80 12.39 -1.02 -5.25
N VAL A 81 11.97 0.20 -5.59
CA VAL A 81 10.88 0.46 -6.56
C VAL A 81 11.34 1.50 -7.57
N ASN A 82 11.14 1.27 -8.86
CA ASN A 82 11.41 2.26 -9.91
C ASN A 82 10.12 2.80 -10.51
N ILE A 83 10.06 4.12 -10.67
CA ILE A 83 8.97 4.87 -11.30
C ILE A 83 9.53 5.52 -12.56
N ASP A 84 8.90 5.30 -13.70
CA ASP A 84 9.34 5.75 -15.02
C ASP A 84 8.42 6.89 -15.55
N PRO A 85 8.95 8.02 -16.06
CA PRO A 85 8.13 9.12 -16.56
C PRO A 85 7.40 8.80 -17.87
N THR A 86 7.71 7.69 -18.55
CA THR A 86 7.04 7.29 -19.80
C THR A 86 5.60 6.80 -19.61
N ASP A 87 5.14 6.59 -18.35
CA ASP A 87 3.75 6.35 -17.96
C ASP A 87 2.76 7.32 -18.64
N GLY A 88 2.93 8.63 -18.43
CA GLY A 88 2.26 9.69 -19.20
C GLY A 88 1.52 10.79 -18.41
N PRO A 89 0.96 11.80 -19.11
CA PRO A 89 0.45 13.04 -18.49
C PRO A 89 -0.82 12.92 -17.66
N ASP A 90 -1.57 11.82 -17.78
CA ASP A 90 -2.88 11.63 -17.11
C ASP A 90 -2.80 11.53 -15.57
N ALA A 91 -1.58 11.65 -15.02
CA ALA A 91 -1.28 11.81 -13.60
C ALA A 91 -0.40 13.06 -13.34
N SER A 92 -1.04 14.24 -13.29
CA SER A 92 -0.65 15.36 -12.42
C SER A 92 0.82 15.85 -12.47
N THR A 93 1.44 15.97 -13.65
CA THR A 93 2.77 16.58 -13.83
C THR A 93 2.74 18.06 -14.26
N GLN A 94 1.84 18.84 -13.68
CA GLN A 94 2.06 20.28 -13.51
C GLN A 94 2.08 20.58 -12.02
N ASN A 95 3.15 21.23 -11.56
CA ASN A 95 3.46 21.56 -10.16
C ASN A 95 3.77 20.35 -9.24
N LEU A 96 4.84 19.61 -9.56
CA LEU A 96 5.64 19.00 -8.48
C LEU A 96 6.32 20.13 -7.70
N PRO A 97 6.07 20.31 -6.39
CA PRO A 97 6.92 21.17 -5.57
C PRO A 97 8.31 20.54 -5.44
N ASP A 98 9.30 21.38 -5.15
CA ASP A 98 10.68 20.97 -4.99
C ASP A 98 10.83 19.92 -3.87
N VAL A 99 11.45 18.78 -4.20
CA VAL A 99 11.67 17.65 -3.27
C VAL A 99 12.79 17.91 -2.27
N SER A 100 13.52 19.02 -2.40
CA SER A 100 14.50 19.51 -1.42
C SER A 100 13.93 19.62 0.01
N ARG A 101 12.61 19.78 0.16
CA ARG A 101 11.94 19.89 1.47
C ARG A 101 11.76 18.56 2.23
N LEU A 102 12.21 17.43 1.68
CA LEU A 102 12.33 16.14 2.39
C LEU A 102 13.73 15.95 3.01
N SER A 103 14.51 17.02 3.14
CA SER A 103 15.80 17.01 3.83
C SER A 103 15.88 18.24 4.73
N LEU A 104 15.68 18.05 6.03
CA LEU A 104 15.93 19.08 7.03
C LEU A 104 17.41 19.05 7.39
N ASP A 105 18.11 20.16 7.13
CA ASP A 105 19.50 20.35 7.52
C ASP A 105 19.69 20.23 9.03
N THR A 106 20.56 19.32 9.47
CA THR A 106 20.97 19.18 10.87
C THR A 106 21.95 20.30 11.28
N GLN A 107 21.50 21.56 11.26
CA GLN A 107 22.24 22.65 11.91
C GLN A 107 21.84 22.76 13.38
N ALA A 108 22.64 22.09 14.21
CA ALA A 108 22.53 22.15 15.66
C ALA A 108 22.71 23.59 16.16
N SER A 109 21.79 24.04 17.01
CA SER A 109 21.92 25.25 17.81
C SER A 109 23.14 25.15 18.75
N ARG A 110 24.23 25.83 18.39
CA ARG A 110 25.37 26.07 19.29
C ARG A 110 25.41 27.52 19.71
N SER A 111 24.97 27.77 20.94
CA SER A 111 25.10 29.04 21.64
C SER A 111 26.57 29.42 21.84
N SER A 112 26.88 30.70 21.65
CA SER A 112 28.23 31.26 21.75
C SER A 112 28.70 31.49 23.19
N SER A 113 29.96 31.16 23.48
CA SER A 113 30.78 31.85 24.48
C SER A 113 32.26 31.85 24.06
N LYS A 114 32.99 32.88 24.48
CA LYS A 114 34.30 33.31 23.93
C LYS A 114 35.47 32.81 24.78
N SER A 115 36.65 32.64 24.18
CA SER A 115 37.89 33.33 24.60
C SER A 115 39.14 32.94 23.78
N ASP A 116 39.76 33.94 23.14
CA ASP A 116 41.20 34.25 23.09
C ASP A 116 42.30 33.23 22.67
N ALA A 117 42.86 33.50 21.49
CA ALA A 117 44.22 34.07 21.29
C ALA A 117 45.44 33.22 20.86
N THR A 118 46.30 33.91 20.08
CA THR A 118 47.75 33.76 19.83
C THR A 118 48.34 32.60 18.99
N THR A 119 48.54 32.89 17.69
CA THR A 119 49.82 32.98 16.93
C THR A 119 50.86 31.81 16.84
N PRO A 120 51.74 31.77 15.79
CA PRO A 120 52.21 30.52 15.16
C PRO A 120 53.74 30.29 15.13
N HIS A 121 54.20 29.12 14.62
CA HIS A 121 55.53 28.84 14.02
C HIS A 121 55.44 27.51 13.19
N SER A 122 55.77 27.44 11.88
CA SER A 122 57.08 27.22 11.19
C SER A 122 57.79 25.90 11.56
N THR A 123 58.37 25.04 10.70
CA THR A 123 58.78 24.98 9.26
C THR A 123 58.51 23.54 8.69
N GLY A 124 58.82 23.08 7.46
CA GLY A 124 59.35 23.65 6.19
C GLY A 124 59.93 22.56 5.23
N SER A 125 60.21 22.90 3.96
CA SER A 125 61.29 22.42 3.01
C SER A 125 61.62 20.90 2.84
N GLU A 126 61.91 20.32 1.66
CA GLU A 126 62.23 20.86 0.31
C GLU A 126 62.21 19.79 -0.85
N SER A 127 62.02 20.26 -2.10
CA SER A 127 62.54 19.80 -3.44
C SER A 127 62.34 18.36 -4.00
N THR A 128 61.74 18.05 -5.18
CA THR A 128 61.95 18.39 -6.64
C THR A 128 63.18 17.74 -7.34
N PRO A 129 63.27 17.60 -8.70
CA PRO A 129 62.29 17.57 -9.83
C PRO A 129 62.51 16.42 -10.87
N THR A 130 61.72 16.35 -11.97
CA THR A 130 62.17 16.21 -13.41
C THR A 130 61.00 16.08 -14.42
N THR A 131 61.29 16.09 -15.73
CA THR A 131 60.40 16.57 -16.82
C THR A 131 60.25 15.68 -18.08
N ARG A 132 59.04 15.74 -18.69
CA ARG A 132 58.67 15.68 -20.15
C ARG A 132 59.17 14.53 -21.06
N SER A 133 58.24 13.88 -21.79
CA SER A 133 58.02 14.07 -23.26
C SER A 133 57.00 13.08 -23.90
N SER A 134 56.11 13.62 -24.77
CA SER A 134 55.48 13.17 -26.06
C SER A 134 55.38 11.67 -26.48
N VAL A 135 54.50 11.20 -27.40
CA VAL A 135 53.87 11.76 -28.64
C VAL A 135 52.57 11.00 -29.06
N SER A 136 51.70 11.62 -29.91
CA SER A 136 50.78 11.03 -30.95
C SER A 136 49.73 9.94 -30.59
N SER A 137 48.48 9.81 -31.10
CA SER A 137 47.54 10.46 -32.05
C SER A 137 46.90 9.42 -33.02
N PHE A 138 45.58 9.52 -33.29
CA PHE A 138 44.71 8.55 -34.00
C PHE A 138 45.03 8.28 -35.49
N PRO A 139 44.37 7.28 -36.16
CA PRO A 139 43.13 7.61 -36.91
C PRO A 139 42.00 6.54 -36.94
N ASN A 140 40.82 6.96 -37.45
CA ASN A 140 39.59 6.18 -37.72
C ASN A 140 39.61 5.42 -39.08
N SER A 141 38.80 4.34 -39.21
CA SER A 141 38.09 3.82 -40.42
C SER A 141 37.73 2.33 -40.23
N THR A 142 36.71 1.68 -40.83
CA THR A 142 35.55 2.07 -41.67
C THR A 142 34.48 0.95 -41.64
N ASN A 143 33.25 1.23 -42.09
CA ASN A 143 32.18 0.24 -42.31
C ASN A 143 32.52 -0.79 -43.41
N ALA A 144 31.94 -1.99 -43.30
CA ALA A 144 31.63 -2.86 -44.45
C ALA A 144 30.37 -3.70 -44.19
N SER A 145 29.52 -3.83 -45.19
CA SER A 145 28.22 -4.54 -45.14
C SER A 145 28.28 -5.88 -45.86
N VAL A 146 27.40 -6.83 -45.52
CA VAL A 146 27.09 -7.97 -46.39
C VAL A 146 25.61 -8.33 -46.33
N ASN A 147 24.97 -8.37 -47.50
CA ASN A 147 23.59 -8.82 -47.70
C ASN A 147 23.56 -10.31 -48.09
N SER A 148 22.41 -10.97 -47.87
CA SER A 148 22.03 -12.12 -48.69
C SER A 148 20.52 -12.11 -48.99
N LEU A 149 20.19 -12.20 -50.28
CA LEU A 149 18.87 -12.38 -50.89
C LEU A 149 18.60 -13.91 -51.03
N ALA A 150 17.44 -14.44 -51.41
CA ALA A 150 16.03 -13.99 -51.46
C ALA A 150 15.17 -15.21 -51.88
N THR A 151 13.86 -15.18 -51.59
CA THR A 151 12.68 -15.68 -52.36
C THR A 151 11.54 -15.99 -51.39
N GLY A 152 10.26 -15.69 -51.66
CA GLY A 152 9.69 -14.92 -52.77
C GLY A 152 8.32 -15.45 -53.19
N GLN A 153 7.23 -14.87 -52.67
CA GLN A 153 5.91 -14.94 -53.31
C GLN A 153 5.04 -13.76 -52.87
N THR A 154 4.36 -13.12 -53.82
CA THR A 154 3.58 -11.89 -53.66
C THR A 154 2.10 -12.15 -53.93
N SER A 155 1.22 -11.38 -53.27
CA SER A 155 -0.19 -11.21 -53.63
C SER A 155 -0.63 -9.82 -53.16
N ILE A 156 -1.30 -9.06 -54.03
CA ILE A 156 -1.53 -7.61 -53.87
C ILE A 156 -3.03 -7.30 -53.91
N SER A 157 -3.54 -6.63 -52.87
CA SER A 157 -4.67 -5.66 -52.89
C SER A 157 -4.99 -5.25 -51.44
N SER A 158 -4.50 -4.11 -50.94
CA SER A 158 -5.06 -2.75 -51.08
C SER A 158 -6.17 -2.42 -50.07
N GLY A 159 -5.84 -1.65 -49.03
CA GLY A 159 -6.79 -1.14 -48.04
C GLY A 159 -6.06 -0.50 -46.86
N SER A 160 -6.00 0.83 -46.83
CA SER A 160 -5.22 1.60 -45.85
C SER A 160 -5.85 1.61 -44.45
N ASN A 161 -5.04 1.37 -43.42
CA ASN A 161 -4.98 2.16 -42.18
C ASN A 161 -3.83 1.68 -41.28
N ASN A 162 -2.66 2.32 -41.42
CA ASN A 162 -1.55 2.12 -40.49
C ASN A 162 -1.76 2.96 -39.23
N ALA A 163 -1.78 2.31 -38.07
CA ALA A 163 -1.00 2.74 -36.90
C ALA A 163 -0.98 1.62 -35.85
N ASP A 164 0.03 0.73 -35.94
CA ASP A 164 0.51 -0.01 -34.78
C ASP A 164 1.09 0.99 -33.78
N ALA A 165 0.23 1.57 -32.95
CA ALA A 165 0.66 2.23 -31.73
C ALA A 165 1.00 1.11 -30.72
N PRO A 166 2.25 1.03 -30.21
CA PRO A 166 2.57 0.05 -29.19
C PRO A 166 1.65 0.29 -27.99
N ILE A 167 0.96 -0.77 -27.55
CA ILE A 167 0.11 -0.74 -26.36
C ILE A 167 0.98 -0.25 -25.21
N LYS A 168 0.74 0.99 -24.76
CA LYS A 168 1.46 1.55 -23.61
C LYS A 168 1.25 0.60 -22.44
N PRO A 169 2.30 0.07 -21.80
CA PRO A 169 2.13 -0.69 -20.58
C PRO A 169 1.41 0.18 -19.56
N GLU A 170 0.40 -0.37 -18.89
CA GLU A 170 -0.17 0.25 -17.69
C GLU A 170 0.97 0.55 -16.71
N SER A 171 0.90 1.70 -16.02
CA SER A 171 1.97 2.23 -15.16
C SER A 171 2.47 1.20 -14.14
N SER A 172 3.47 0.41 -14.53
CA SER A 172 3.91 -0.76 -13.78
C SER A 172 4.99 -0.32 -12.81
N ILE A 173 4.61 -0.18 -11.54
CA ILE A 173 5.54 0.07 -10.45
C ILE A 173 6.40 -1.19 -10.28
N ARG A 174 7.55 -1.24 -10.97
CA ARG A 174 8.46 -2.40 -10.93
C ARG A 174 9.35 -2.30 -9.71
N GLY A 175 9.50 -3.40 -8.98
CA GLY A 175 10.35 -3.42 -7.80
C GLY A 175 10.69 -4.81 -7.31
N SER A 176 11.65 -4.86 -6.39
CA SER A 176 12.05 -6.07 -5.69
C SER A 176 12.09 -5.81 -4.18
N LEU A 177 11.87 -6.88 -3.41
CA LEU A 177 12.01 -6.92 -1.97
C LEU A 177 13.15 -7.89 -1.65
N THR A 178 14.22 -7.37 -1.07
CA THR A 178 15.32 -8.16 -0.52
C THR A 178 15.09 -8.32 0.97
N LEU A 179 15.24 -9.55 1.48
CA LEU A 179 15.05 -9.91 2.88
C LEU A 179 16.35 -10.46 3.46
N LEU A 180 16.63 -10.09 4.70
CA LEU A 180 17.82 -10.47 5.45
C LEU A 180 17.43 -11.01 6.82
N ASP A 181 18.15 -12.01 7.34
CA ASP A 181 18.00 -12.42 8.73
C ASP A 181 18.72 -11.48 9.71
N ASN A 182 18.56 -11.72 11.01
CA ASN A 182 19.18 -10.91 12.08
C ASN A 182 20.72 -10.94 12.07
N LEU A 183 21.36 -11.77 11.23
CA LEU A 183 22.81 -11.80 11.02
C LEU A 183 23.23 -11.11 9.71
N GLY A 184 22.29 -10.47 9.02
CA GLY A 184 22.53 -9.79 7.74
C GLY A 184 22.68 -10.72 6.54
N ARG A 185 22.33 -12.01 6.65
CA ARG A 185 22.39 -12.95 5.52
C ARG A 185 21.11 -12.83 4.69
N THR A 186 21.24 -12.73 3.37
CA THR A 186 20.08 -12.60 2.48
C THR A 186 19.28 -13.91 2.43
N THR A 187 18.02 -13.88 2.86
CA THR A 187 17.13 -15.04 2.91
C THR A 187 16.17 -15.09 1.72
N GLY A 188 15.82 -13.93 1.16
CA GLY A 188 14.82 -13.81 0.10
C GLY A 188 15.10 -12.68 -0.89
N LEU A 189 14.77 -12.93 -2.15
CA LEU A 189 14.66 -11.91 -3.20
C LEU A 189 13.34 -12.13 -3.96
N ILE A 190 12.42 -11.19 -3.85
CA ILE A 190 11.01 -11.35 -4.26
C ILE A 190 10.61 -10.20 -5.20
N ASN A 191 9.85 -10.47 -6.26
CA ASN A 191 9.20 -9.39 -7.02
C ASN A 191 8.12 -8.70 -6.17
N ALA A 192 8.17 -7.37 -6.09
CA ALA A 192 7.49 -6.62 -5.04
C ALA A 192 6.07 -6.12 -5.38
N GLU A 193 5.60 -6.14 -6.63
CA GLU A 193 4.35 -5.44 -6.98
C GLU A 193 3.10 -6.18 -6.48
N GLU A 194 2.99 -7.49 -6.73
CA GLU A 194 1.89 -8.31 -6.19
C GLU A 194 1.94 -8.36 -4.65
N VAL A 195 3.14 -8.48 -4.06
CA VAL A 195 3.33 -8.43 -2.60
C VAL A 195 2.84 -7.11 -2.01
N THR A 196 3.20 -5.97 -2.62
CA THR A 196 2.80 -4.63 -2.15
C THR A 196 1.28 -4.46 -2.16
N ALA A 197 0.58 -4.96 -3.17
CA ALA A 197 -0.88 -4.91 -3.20
C ALA A 197 -1.52 -5.88 -2.20
N PHE A 198 -1.01 -7.11 -2.11
CA PHE A 198 -1.50 -8.12 -1.16
C PHE A 198 -1.34 -7.69 0.30
N ARG A 199 -0.14 -7.26 0.71
CA ARG A 199 0.16 -6.86 2.11
C ARG A 199 -0.67 -5.66 2.57
N THR A 200 -1.00 -4.77 1.63
CA THR A 200 -1.89 -3.62 1.88
C THR A 200 -3.34 -4.07 2.12
N ALA A 201 -3.85 -4.97 1.27
CA ALA A 201 -5.18 -5.55 1.42
C ALA A 201 -5.29 -6.44 2.67
N LEU A 202 -4.22 -7.14 3.03
CA LEU A 202 -4.13 -7.96 4.23
C LEU A 202 -4.31 -7.12 5.50
N ALA A 203 -3.63 -5.97 5.59
CA ALA A 203 -3.78 -5.02 6.69
C ALA A 203 -5.19 -4.41 6.76
N SER A 204 -5.70 -3.85 5.65
CA SER A 204 -7.02 -3.19 5.65
C SER A 204 -8.16 -4.17 6.01
N THR A 205 -8.11 -5.41 5.51
CA THR A 205 -9.12 -6.42 5.80
C THR A 205 -9.08 -6.97 7.25
N MET A 206 -8.13 -6.57 8.09
CA MET A 206 -8.19 -6.85 9.54
C MET A 206 -9.40 -6.17 10.21
N LEU A 207 -9.82 -5.00 9.72
CA LEU A 207 -11.02 -4.32 10.20
C LEU A 207 -12.31 -4.94 9.62
N LEU A 208 -12.22 -5.60 8.45
CA LEU A 208 -13.31 -6.38 7.89
C LEU A 208 -13.68 -7.59 8.79
N LYS A 209 -12.70 -8.23 9.46
CA LYS A 209 -12.92 -9.23 10.53
C LYS A 209 -13.80 -8.70 11.69
N LYS A 210 -13.99 -7.38 11.84
CA LYS A 210 -14.75 -6.76 12.94
C LYS A 210 -16.17 -6.30 12.56
N ARG A 211 -16.50 -6.18 11.27
CA ARG A 211 -17.78 -5.61 10.82
C ARG A 211 -18.95 -6.58 11.00
N GLN A 212 -20.05 -6.12 11.59
CA GLN A 212 -21.24 -6.94 11.84
C GLN A 212 -21.95 -7.41 10.55
N SER A 213 -21.88 -6.62 9.49
CA SER A 213 -22.52 -6.92 8.21
C SER A 213 -21.69 -6.30 7.09
N VAL A 214 -21.52 -7.05 6.00
CA VAL A 214 -20.65 -6.70 4.87
C VAL A 214 -21.35 -6.83 3.51
N HIS A 215 -22.69 -6.90 3.49
CA HIS A 215 -23.49 -7.27 2.31
C HIS A 215 -23.18 -6.46 1.06
N ASP A 216 -22.94 -5.16 1.21
CA ASP A 216 -22.68 -4.26 0.09
C ASP A 216 -21.23 -3.76 0.13
N VAL A 217 -20.39 -4.22 -0.80
CA VAL A 217 -18.99 -3.80 -0.95
C VAL A 217 -18.86 -2.96 -2.22
N THR A 218 -18.35 -1.73 -2.10
CA THR A 218 -17.97 -0.90 -3.26
C THR A 218 -16.44 -0.76 -3.32
N VAL A 219 -15.87 -0.95 -4.50
CA VAL A 219 -14.43 -0.83 -4.75
C VAL A 219 -14.19 0.20 -5.84
N PHE A 220 -13.42 1.24 -5.54
CA PHE A 220 -12.98 2.22 -6.53
C PHE A 220 -11.62 1.81 -7.08
N GLY A 221 -11.53 1.65 -8.39
CA GLY A 221 -10.34 1.20 -9.11
C GLY A 221 -10.50 -0.18 -9.75
N GLY A 222 -9.52 -0.55 -10.58
CA GLY A 222 -9.50 -1.81 -11.34
C GLY A 222 -8.10 -2.38 -11.56
N GLY A 223 -7.16 -2.10 -10.65
CA GLY A 223 -5.78 -2.61 -10.69
C GLY A 223 -5.48 -3.64 -9.59
N LYS A 224 -4.20 -4.01 -9.41
CA LYS A 224 -3.74 -5.01 -8.41
C LYS A 224 -4.25 -4.73 -6.98
N GLN A 225 -4.31 -3.46 -6.56
CA GLN A 225 -4.89 -3.06 -5.26
C GLN A 225 -6.38 -3.41 -5.15
N ALA A 226 -7.21 -2.98 -6.11
CA ALA A 226 -8.63 -3.32 -6.17
C ALA A 226 -8.85 -4.84 -6.14
N TYR A 227 -8.06 -5.56 -6.95
CA TYR A 227 -8.10 -7.01 -7.05
C TYR A 227 -7.88 -7.70 -5.68
N TRP A 228 -6.82 -7.38 -4.96
CA TRP A 228 -6.52 -8.03 -3.68
C TRP A 228 -7.52 -7.69 -2.58
N HIS A 229 -8.02 -6.45 -2.54
CA HIS A 229 -9.09 -6.07 -1.61
C HIS A 229 -10.38 -6.85 -1.88
N MET A 230 -10.78 -7.00 -3.15
CA MET A 230 -11.92 -7.85 -3.53
C MET A 230 -11.69 -9.33 -3.19
N ARG A 231 -10.51 -9.87 -3.50
CA ARG A 231 -10.18 -11.28 -3.25
C ARG A 231 -10.20 -11.61 -1.77
N LEU A 232 -9.53 -10.82 -0.93
CA LEU A 232 -9.50 -11.07 0.51
C LEU A 232 -10.87 -10.84 1.16
N ALA A 233 -11.66 -9.87 0.71
CA ALA A 233 -13.03 -9.70 1.19
C ALA A 233 -13.91 -10.93 0.90
N LEU A 234 -13.83 -11.47 -0.33
CA LEU A 234 -14.55 -12.69 -0.72
C LEU A 234 -14.02 -13.95 0.00
N LEU A 235 -12.71 -14.06 0.21
CA LEU A 235 -12.11 -15.20 0.91
C LEU A 235 -12.45 -15.22 2.41
N LEU A 236 -12.53 -14.05 3.05
CA LEU A 236 -12.80 -13.93 4.48
C LEU A 236 -14.30 -13.95 4.83
N ARG A 237 -15.15 -13.36 3.97
CA ARG A 237 -16.57 -13.08 4.26
C ARG A 237 -17.51 -13.29 3.05
N GLY A 238 -17.08 -14.00 2.00
CA GLY A 238 -17.81 -14.07 0.71
C GLY A 238 -19.25 -14.56 0.78
N GLU A 239 -19.59 -15.43 1.72
CA GLU A 239 -20.97 -15.91 1.94
C GLU A 239 -21.94 -14.80 2.36
N GLU A 240 -21.43 -13.75 3.01
CA GLU A 240 -22.22 -12.61 3.47
C GLU A 240 -22.24 -11.45 2.46
N ILE A 241 -21.33 -11.41 1.48
CA ILE A 241 -21.27 -10.33 0.50
C ILE A 241 -22.30 -10.59 -0.60
N HIS A 242 -23.37 -9.79 -0.62
CA HIS A 242 -24.46 -9.90 -1.58
C HIS A 242 -24.22 -9.07 -2.85
N HIS A 243 -23.58 -7.91 -2.72
CA HIS A 243 -23.26 -7.03 -3.84
C HIS A 243 -21.79 -6.60 -3.79
N LEU A 244 -21.10 -6.71 -4.93
CA LEU A 244 -19.75 -6.20 -5.15
C LEU A 244 -19.78 -5.24 -6.34
N ASN A 245 -19.72 -3.94 -6.03
CA ASN A 245 -19.80 -2.86 -7.02
C ASN A 245 -18.39 -2.32 -7.31
N VAL A 246 -17.96 -2.35 -8.58
CA VAL A 246 -16.65 -1.84 -8.98
C VAL A 246 -16.83 -0.53 -9.75
N VAL A 247 -16.34 0.58 -9.18
CA VAL A 247 -16.38 1.91 -9.80
C VAL A 247 -15.02 2.22 -10.41
N THR A 248 -14.96 2.44 -11.73
CA THR A 248 -13.69 2.57 -12.46
C THR A 248 -13.80 3.54 -13.63
N ARG A 249 -12.67 4.14 -14.03
CA ARG A 249 -12.57 4.90 -15.28
C ARG A 249 -12.47 3.98 -16.52
N ASN A 250 -11.95 2.77 -16.36
CA ASN A 250 -11.72 1.81 -17.45
C ASN A 250 -12.48 0.50 -17.15
N PHE A 251 -13.41 0.14 -18.04
CA PHE A 251 -14.25 -1.04 -17.91
C PHE A 251 -13.44 -2.35 -17.98
N ASP A 252 -12.48 -2.43 -18.90
CA ASP A 252 -11.70 -3.64 -19.16
C ASP A 252 -10.79 -4.02 -17.99
N THR A 253 -10.25 -3.05 -17.26
CA THR A 253 -9.39 -3.33 -16.10
C THR A 253 -10.20 -3.90 -14.93
N ALA A 254 -11.40 -3.36 -14.66
CA ALA A 254 -12.33 -3.96 -13.71
C ALA A 254 -12.84 -5.34 -14.17
N ARG A 255 -13.16 -5.52 -15.46
CA ARG A 255 -13.55 -6.82 -16.03
C ARG A 255 -12.43 -7.85 -15.87
N LYS A 256 -11.18 -7.49 -16.16
CA LYS A 256 -10.00 -8.33 -15.95
C LYS A 256 -9.84 -8.71 -14.46
N CYS A 257 -9.98 -7.74 -13.54
CA CYS A 257 -9.94 -8.01 -12.11
C CYS A 257 -11.02 -9.01 -11.67
N ILE A 258 -12.29 -8.81 -12.08
CA ILE A 258 -13.40 -9.71 -11.74
C ILE A 258 -13.19 -11.11 -12.34
N MET A 259 -12.66 -11.22 -13.56
CA MET A 259 -12.31 -12.52 -14.16
C MET A 259 -11.18 -13.22 -13.38
N ARG A 260 -10.11 -12.48 -13.03
CA ARG A 260 -8.98 -12.99 -12.23
C ARG A 260 -9.41 -13.49 -10.84
N LEU A 261 -10.50 -12.96 -10.25
CA LEU A 261 -10.99 -13.46 -8.95
C LEU A 261 -11.31 -14.96 -9.03
N TYR A 262 -11.92 -15.40 -10.13
CA TYR A 262 -12.37 -16.77 -10.34
C TYR A 262 -11.32 -17.68 -10.96
N ASP A 263 -10.51 -17.12 -11.86
CA ASP A 263 -9.45 -17.83 -12.55
C ASP A 263 -8.14 -17.03 -12.48
N PRO A 264 -7.46 -17.04 -11.32
CA PRO A 264 -6.18 -16.37 -11.13
C PRO A 264 -4.99 -17.17 -11.67
N GLN A 265 -5.20 -18.44 -12.03
CA GLN A 265 -4.16 -19.40 -12.39
C GLN A 265 -4.61 -20.20 -13.65
N PRO A 266 -4.92 -19.53 -14.77
CA PRO A 266 -5.50 -20.17 -15.96
C PRO A 266 -4.58 -21.21 -16.62
N ASN A 267 -3.29 -21.19 -16.28
CA ASN A 267 -2.27 -22.10 -16.80
C ASN A 267 -2.06 -23.34 -15.89
N ASP A 268 -2.72 -23.43 -14.73
CA ASP A 268 -2.66 -24.60 -13.84
C ASP A 268 -4.04 -25.28 -13.74
N PRO A 269 -4.31 -26.33 -14.56
CA PRO A 269 -5.57 -27.08 -14.52
C PRO A 269 -5.86 -27.78 -13.19
N LYS A 270 -4.89 -27.86 -12.27
CA LYS A 270 -5.06 -28.44 -10.93
C LYS A 270 -5.35 -27.39 -9.86
N TYR A 271 -5.32 -26.09 -10.20
CA TYR A 271 -5.61 -25.03 -9.25
C TYR A 271 -7.07 -25.06 -8.80
N VAL A 272 -7.27 -25.23 -7.49
CA VAL A 272 -8.58 -25.13 -6.84
C VAL A 272 -8.66 -23.76 -6.17
N ASN A 273 -9.61 -22.93 -6.60
CA ASN A 273 -9.72 -21.56 -6.11
C ASN A 273 -10.36 -21.50 -4.70
N PRO A 274 -9.65 -21.01 -3.66
CA PRO A 274 -10.19 -20.99 -2.29
C PRO A 274 -11.43 -20.11 -2.08
N ILE A 275 -11.73 -19.16 -2.99
CA ILE A 275 -12.99 -18.37 -2.93
C ILE A 275 -14.21 -19.11 -3.51
N GLY A 276 -14.02 -20.36 -3.99
CA GLY A 276 -15.07 -21.17 -4.60
C GLY A 276 -15.26 -20.95 -6.11
N PRO A 277 -16.17 -21.74 -6.73
CA PRO A 277 -16.35 -21.75 -8.17
C PRO A 277 -17.16 -20.56 -8.69
N LYS A 278 -16.83 -20.14 -9.93
CA LYS A 278 -17.40 -18.99 -10.65
C LYS A 278 -18.93 -18.89 -10.58
N TYR A 279 -19.64 -20.02 -10.69
CA TYR A 279 -21.10 -20.04 -10.85
C TYR A 279 -21.90 -20.28 -9.55
N ASN A 280 -21.25 -20.42 -8.38
CA ASN A 280 -21.95 -20.60 -7.09
C ASN A 280 -21.87 -19.39 -6.14
N SER A 281 -21.00 -18.41 -6.43
CA SER A 281 -20.81 -17.24 -5.56
C SER A 281 -22.00 -16.25 -5.65
N ARG A 282 -22.98 -16.41 -4.74
CA ARG A 282 -24.27 -15.66 -4.66
C ARG A 282 -24.16 -14.14 -4.79
N THR A 283 -22.99 -13.57 -4.52
CA THR A 283 -22.69 -12.15 -4.73
C THR A 283 -22.99 -11.70 -6.16
N GLN A 284 -23.84 -10.70 -6.35
CA GLN A 284 -23.99 -9.98 -7.61
C GLN A 284 -22.78 -9.04 -7.81
N LYS A 285 -22.24 -8.98 -9.03
CA LYS A 285 -21.14 -8.07 -9.37
C LYS A 285 -21.62 -7.01 -10.35
N SER A 286 -21.28 -5.75 -10.11
CA SER A 286 -21.56 -4.64 -11.04
C SER A 286 -20.27 -3.89 -11.38
N ILE A 287 -20.21 -3.31 -12.59
CA ILE A 287 -19.15 -2.36 -12.97
C ILE A 287 -19.86 -1.05 -13.34
N LEU A 288 -19.44 0.05 -12.73
CA LEU A 288 -19.90 1.40 -13.01
C LEU A 288 -18.74 2.24 -13.55
N THR A 289 -18.96 2.88 -14.70
CA THR A 289 -18.00 3.81 -15.31
C THR A 289 -18.65 5.16 -15.59
N PRO A 290 -17.88 6.27 -15.68
CA PRO A 290 -18.40 7.59 -16.02
C PRO A 290 -19.14 7.69 -17.37
N ALA A 291 -19.01 6.69 -18.24
CA ALA A 291 -19.75 6.60 -19.50
C ALA A 291 -21.21 6.16 -19.34
N HIS A 292 -21.61 5.68 -18.15
CA HIS A 292 -22.99 5.28 -17.87
C HIS A 292 -23.88 6.52 -17.71
N THR A 293 -25.03 6.56 -18.39
CA THR A 293 -25.95 7.71 -18.39
C THR A 293 -26.40 8.13 -16.99
N GLU A 294 -26.67 7.17 -16.12
CA GLU A 294 -27.05 7.40 -14.72
C GLU A 294 -25.88 7.41 -13.73
N TYR A 295 -24.64 7.66 -14.18
CA TYR A 295 -23.42 7.52 -13.35
C TYR A 295 -23.54 8.18 -11.97
N GLU A 296 -23.93 9.45 -11.90
CA GLU A 296 -24.05 10.19 -10.62
C GLU A 296 -25.13 9.61 -9.70
N ARG A 297 -26.23 9.12 -10.26
CA ARG A 297 -27.32 8.49 -9.49
C ARG A 297 -26.83 7.17 -8.88
N LEU A 298 -26.23 6.31 -9.69
CA LEU A 298 -25.73 5.00 -9.28
C LEU A 298 -24.51 5.11 -8.35
N LEU A 299 -23.60 6.05 -8.57
CA LEU A 299 -22.47 6.31 -7.68
C LEU A 299 -22.96 6.68 -6.28
N LYS A 300 -23.95 7.59 -6.20
CA LYS A 300 -24.57 8.00 -4.94
C LYS A 300 -25.31 6.85 -4.25
N GLU A 301 -25.98 6.00 -5.03
CA GLU A 301 -26.65 4.80 -4.55
C GLU A 301 -25.65 3.78 -3.99
N TYR A 302 -24.57 3.48 -4.71
CA TYR A 302 -23.54 2.52 -4.29
C TYR A 302 -22.78 2.99 -3.04
N VAL A 303 -22.36 4.25 -3.00
CA VAL A 303 -21.67 4.84 -1.83
C VAL A 303 -22.56 4.83 -0.58
N ARG A 304 -23.85 5.16 -0.72
CA ARG A 304 -24.80 5.13 0.40
C ARG A 304 -25.21 3.71 0.79
N GLY A 305 -25.37 2.83 -0.19
CA GLY A 305 -25.72 1.43 -0.02
C GLY A 305 -24.62 0.62 0.66
N SER A 306 -23.34 0.96 0.44
CA SER A 306 -22.21 0.19 0.95
C SER A 306 -22.20 -0.03 2.47
N ASN A 307 -21.87 -1.25 2.90
CA ASN A 307 -21.30 -1.58 4.21
C ASN A 307 -19.79 -1.31 4.24
N VAL A 308 -19.11 -1.55 3.11
CA VAL A 308 -17.66 -1.45 2.97
C VAL A 308 -17.31 -0.69 1.70
N ILE A 309 -16.36 0.23 1.78
CA ILE A 309 -15.82 0.98 0.65
C ILE A 309 -14.30 0.81 0.64
N PHE A 310 -13.75 0.27 -0.44
CA PHE A 310 -12.32 0.22 -0.70
C PHE A 310 -11.96 1.24 -1.78
N CYS A 311 -11.23 2.30 -1.41
CA CYS A 311 -10.69 3.28 -2.35
C CYS A 311 -9.26 2.85 -2.71
N THR A 312 -9.02 2.49 -3.98
CA THR A 312 -7.76 1.89 -4.45
C THR A 312 -7.21 2.57 -5.72
N THR A 313 -7.37 3.89 -5.79
CA THR A 313 -7.03 4.74 -6.93
C THR A 313 -6.00 5.83 -6.59
N PRO A 314 -5.03 6.13 -7.45
CA PRO A 314 -4.13 7.27 -7.29
C PRO A 314 -4.83 8.58 -7.68
N SER A 315 -5.96 8.88 -7.04
CA SER A 315 -6.77 10.06 -7.33
C SER A 315 -6.16 11.31 -6.70
N THR A 316 -6.35 12.46 -7.35
CA THR A 316 -5.98 13.80 -6.86
C THR A 316 -7.19 14.63 -6.43
N ARG A 317 -8.38 14.02 -6.40
CA ARG A 317 -9.65 14.62 -6.03
C ARG A 317 -10.58 13.58 -5.39
N PRO A 318 -11.48 13.97 -4.47
CA PRO A 318 -12.43 13.04 -3.86
C PRO A 318 -13.19 12.21 -4.91
N LEU A 319 -13.31 10.91 -4.66
CA LEU A 319 -13.98 9.95 -5.55
C LEU A 319 -15.49 10.14 -5.60
N PHE A 320 -16.06 10.80 -4.59
CA PHE A 320 -17.44 11.21 -4.49
C PHE A 320 -17.54 12.41 -3.52
N PRO A 321 -18.59 13.25 -3.61
CA PRO A 321 -18.77 14.39 -2.70
C PRO A 321 -19.00 13.95 -1.25
N ALA A 322 -18.46 14.70 -0.27
CA ALA A 322 -18.70 14.45 1.17
C ALA A 322 -20.20 14.31 1.52
N SER A 323 -21.05 15.09 0.86
CA SER A 323 -22.52 15.11 0.97
C SER A 323 -23.22 13.76 0.71
N TYR A 324 -22.52 12.78 0.13
CA TYR A 324 -23.04 11.43 -0.02
C TYR A 324 -23.05 10.68 1.33
N LEU A 325 -22.07 10.96 2.21
CA LEU A 325 -21.90 10.33 3.52
C LEU A 325 -22.36 11.21 4.70
N ILE A 326 -22.01 12.51 4.74
CA ILE A 326 -22.25 13.37 5.92
C ILE A 326 -23.71 13.85 6.06
N ASN A 327 -24.48 13.86 4.97
CA ASN A 327 -25.88 14.24 5.02
C ASN A 327 -26.72 13.26 5.85
N PRO A 328 -27.88 13.67 6.42
CA PRO A 328 -28.70 12.82 7.28
C PRO A 328 -29.01 11.42 6.73
N GLU A 329 -29.24 11.30 5.42
CA GLU A 329 -29.43 10.01 4.74
C GLU A 329 -28.14 9.15 4.66
N GLY A 330 -26.99 9.79 4.42
CA GLY A 330 -25.70 9.09 4.37
C GLY A 330 -25.34 8.50 5.74
N ARG A 331 -25.64 9.21 6.82
CA ARG A 331 -25.35 8.83 8.21
C ARG A 331 -26.26 7.76 8.83
N LYS A 332 -27.18 7.17 8.07
CA LYS A 332 -28.06 6.08 8.54
C LYS A 332 -27.37 4.71 8.63
N LYS A 333 -26.28 4.49 7.89
CA LYS A 333 -25.58 3.20 7.78
C LYS A 333 -24.11 3.35 8.15
N GLY A 334 -23.63 2.48 9.03
CA GLY A 334 -22.26 2.50 9.51
C GLY A 334 -21.33 1.71 8.61
N ARG A 335 -20.34 2.39 8.05
CA ARG A 335 -19.48 1.84 7.00
C ARG A 335 -18.07 1.64 7.49
N TYR A 336 -17.40 0.66 6.89
CA TYR A 336 -15.95 0.63 6.87
C TYR A 336 -15.47 1.26 5.56
N ILE A 337 -14.56 2.25 5.63
CA ILE A 337 -13.98 2.91 4.47
C ILE A 337 -12.46 2.78 4.57
N ALA A 338 -11.83 2.22 3.55
CA ALA A 338 -10.38 2.05 3.47
C ALA A 338 -9.82 2.90 2.32
N CYS A 339 -8.99 3.89 2.64
CA CYS A 339 -8.34 4.78 1.67
C CYS A 339 -6.91 4.34 1.44
N ILE A 340 -6.62 3.82 0.24
CA ILE A 340 -5.39 3.06 -0.05
C ILE A 340 -4.59 3.66 -1.21
N GLY A 341 -5.26 4.21 -2.22
CA GLY A 341 -4.62 4.69 -3.44
C GLY A 341 -3.99 6.08 -3.33
N SER A 342 -4.36 6.89 -2.34
CA SER A 342 -3.80 8.23 -2.09
C SER A 342 -2.55 8.22 -1.19
N TYR A 343 -1.38 7.90 -1.73
CA TYR A 343 -0.11 7.77 -0.98
C TYR A 343 0.88 8.95 -1.20
N LYS A 344 0.39 10.11 -1.63
CA LYS A 344 1.18 11.34 -1.78
C LYS A 344 0.39 12.55 -1.27
N PRO A 345 1.06 13.64 -0.81
CA PRO A 345 0.36 14.79 -0.19
C PRO A 345 -0.70 15.48 -1.05
N HIS A 346 -0.59 15.39 -2.38
CA HIS A 346 -1.54 15.94 -3.36
C HIS A 346 -2.61 14.93 -3.82
N MET A 347 -2.51 13.67 -3.39
CA MET A 347 -3.49 12.63 -3.70
C MET A 347 -4.59 12.61 -2.64
N VAL A 348 -5.82 12.47 -3.09
CA VAL A 348 -7.04 12.50 -2.29
C VAL A 348 -8.02 11.50 -2.89
N GLU A 349 -8.50 10.56 -2.10
CA GLU A 349 -9.57 9.64 -2.47
C GLU A 349 -10.88 9.96 -1.75
N LEU A 350 -10.80 10.39 -0.48
CA LEU A 350 -11.94 10.75 0.34
C LEU A 350 -11.93 12.25 0.63
N ASP A 351 -13.10 12.87 0.57
CA ASP A 351 -13.23 14.30 0.85
C ASP A 351 -12.77 14.62 2.29
N PRO A 352 -11.84 15.58 2.49
CA PRO A 352 -11.37 15.99 3.82
C PRO A 352 -12.48 16.39 4.80
N GLU A 353 -13.65 16.82 4.32
CA GLU A 353 -14.81 17.09 5.18
C GLU A 353 -15.33 15.82 5.89
N VAL A 354 -15.25 14.66 5.24
CA VAL A 354 -15.65 13.37 5.84
C VAL A 354 -14.73 13.01 7.01
N LEU A 355 -13.43 13.27 6.88
CA LEU A 355 -12.45 13.04 7.96
C LEU A 355 -12.69 14.00 9.13
N ARG A 356 -12.83 15.31 8.85
CA ARG A 356 -13.16 16.31 9.88
C ARG A 356 -14.45 15.98 10.63
N TYR A 357 -15.48 15.51 9.92
CA TYR A 357 -16.73 15.10 10.53
C TYR A 357 -16.56 13.83 11.40
N ALA A 358 -15.74 12.86 10.98
CA ALA A 358 -15.51 11.62 11.73
C ALA A 358 -14.79 11.83 13.08
N VAL A 359 -13.95 12.86 13.19
CA VAL A 359 -13.19 13.20 14.42
C VAL A 359 -13.82 14.31 15.26
N ALA A 360 -14.88 14.97 14.77
CA ALA A 360 -15.46 16.12 15.44
C ALA A 360 -16.08 15.74 16.81
N PRO A 361 -15.97 16.61 17.84
CA PRO A 361 -16.59 16.37 19.15
C PRO A 361 -18.12 16.39 19.02
N HIS A 362 -18.72 15.20 19.09
CA HIS A 362 -20.17 15.00 19.02
C HIS A 362 -20.84 15.38 20.37
N HIS A 363 -20.81 16.67 20.71
CA HIS A 363 -21.37 17.22 21.95
C HIS A 363 -22.78 16.70 22.26
N GLU A 364 -22.96 16.12 23.44
CA GLU A 364 -24.17 15.38 23.84
C GLU A 364 -25.45 16.24 23.91
N HIS A 365 -25.33 17.57 23.85
CA HIS A 365 -26.44 18.51 23.97
C HIS A 365 -27.25 18.71 22.67
N ARG A 366 -27.65 17.61 22.02
CA ARG A 366 -28.73 17.67 21.04
C ARG A 366 -29.59 16.42 21.07
N HIS A 367 -30.61 16.45 21.91
CA HIS A 367 -31.74 15.53 21.86
C HIS A 367 -32.27 15.44 20.42
N LEU A 368 -32.05 14.31 19.72
CA LEU A 368 -33.02 13.64 18.84
C LEU A 368 -32.40 12.39 18.15
N HIS A 369 -32.94 11.22 18.53
CA HIS A 369 -32.78 9.90 17.92
C HIS A 369 -31.43 9.16 18.08
N LYS A 370 -31.55 7.81 18.06
CA LYS A 370 -30.49 6.79 17.92
C LYS A 370 -29.64 7.02 16.66
N ARG A 371 -28.79 8.05 16.69
CA ARG A 371 -27.79 8.30 15.66
C ARG A 371 -26.55 7.46 15.94
N GLN A 372 -25.82 7.17 14.88
CA GLN A 372 -24.71 6.25 14.88
C GLN A 372 -23.57 6.77 15.76
N LYS A 373 -22.86 5.88 16.45
CA LYS A 373 -21.61 6.24 17.14
C LYS A 373 -20.48 6.37 16.11
N GLU A 374 -19.79 7.50 16.12
CA GLU A 374 -18.74 7.88 15.18
C GLU A 374 -17.52 8.23 16.04
N GLY A 375 -16.46 7.40 15.98
CA GLY A 375 -15.56 7.11 17.11
C GLY A 375 -14.47 8.13 17.44
N GLY A 376 -14.56 9.36 16.93
CA GLY A 376 -13.63 10.45 17.26
C GLY A 376 -12.23 10.35 16.65
N ALA A 377 -11.89 9.24 15.98
CA ALA A 377 -10.56 9.03 15.40
C ALA A 377 -10.60 8.40 13.99
N VAL A 378 -9.57 8.65 13.20
CA VAL A 378 -9.26 7.92 11.96
C VAL A 378 -8.19 6.87 12.24
N ILE A 379 -8.40 5.64 11.76
CA ILE A 379 -7.41 4.56 11.92
C ILE A 379 -6.35 4.71 10.82
N VAL A 380 -5.07 4.57 11.14
CA VAL A 380 -3.96 4.59 10.18
C VAL A 380 -3.11 3.33 10.25
N ASP A 381 -2.28 3.11 9.25
CA ASP A 381 -1.14 2.21 9.38
C ASP A 381 -0.04 2.80 10.25
N THR A 382 0.36 4.06 10.02
CA THR A 382 1.24 4.82 10.91
C THR A 382 0.85 6.28 11.02
N VAL A 383 1.00 6.86 12.22
CA VAL A 383 0.70 8.28 12.48
C VAL A 383 1.63 9.19 11.69
N SER A 384 2.95 8.95 11.75
CA SER A 384 3.96 9.78 11.08
C SER A 384 3.80 9.78 9.56
N GLY A 385 3.72 8.60 8.94
CA GLY A 385 3.55 8.46 7.49
C GLY A 385 2.24 9.09 7.02
N CYS A 386 1.12 8.83 7.69
CA CYS A 386 -0.16 9.42 7.28
C CYS A 386 -0.21 10.95 7.45
N LEU A 387 0.37 11.52 8.52
CA LEU A 387 0.43 12.97 8.70
C LEU A 387 1.34 13.67 7.68
N GLN A 388 2.35 12.99 7.14
CA GLN A 388 3.24 13.53 6.11
C GLN A 388 2.74 13.31 4.68
N GLU A 389 1.97 12.23 4.42
CA GLU A 389 1.75 11.73 3.06
C GLU A 389 0.28 11.61 2.63
N ALA A 390 -0.65 11.39 3.55
CA ALA A 390 -2.05 11.18 3.21
C ALA A 390 -2.73 12.53 2.94
N GLY A 391 -2.88 12.90 1.66
CA GLY A 391 -3.41 14.19 1.27
C GLY A 391 -4.79 14.50 1.86
N GLU A 392 -5.67 13.51 2.04
CA GLU A 392 -6.95 13.73 2.73
C GLU A 392 -6.80 14.06 4.23
N ILE A 393 -5.82 13.50 4.94
CA ILE A 393 -5.52 13.80 6.35
C ILE A 393 -4.89 15.19 6.49
N ILE A 394 -3.90 15.50 5.65
CA ILE A 394 -3.22 16.80 5.61
C ILE A 394 -4.21 17.92 5.33
N GLN A 395 -5.09 17.74 4.33
CA GLN A 395 -6.12 18.72 3.97
C GLN A 395 -7.29 18.76 4.97
N ALA A 396 -7.53 17.68 5.71
CA ALA A 396 -8.45 17.68 6.85
C ALA A 396 -7.90 18.46 8.04
N LYS A 397 -6.56 18.63 8.11
CA LYS A 397 -5.81 19.17 9.25
C LYS A 397 -6.02 18.36 10.53
N LEU A 398 -6.03 17.03 10.40
CA LEU A 398 -6.09 16.17 11.59
C LEU A 398 -4.80 16.29 12.39
N THR A 399 -4.93 16.21 13.71
CA THR A 399 -3.81 16.19 14.67
C THR A 399 -3.49 14.76 15.11
N PRO A 400 -2.32 14.49 15.72
CA PRO A 400 -1.94 13.14 16.15
C PRO A 400 -2.95 12.49 17.11
N ASP A 401 -3.61 13.27 17.96
CA ASP A 401 -4.66 12.83 18.90
C ASP A 401 -5.99 12.44 18.22
N GLN A 402 -6.18 12.79 16.95
CA GLN A 402 -7.36 12.45 16.15
C GLN A 402 -7.15 11.21 15.26
N ILE A 403 -6.00 10.55 15.44
CA ILE A 403 -5.54 9.44 14.62
C ILE A 403 -5.07 8.31 15.55
N VAL A 404 -5.39 7.06 15.20
CA VAL A 404 -5.00 5.88 15.99
C VAL A 404 -4.36 4.83 15.09
N GLU A 405 -3.26 4.22 15.52
CA GLU A 405 -2.61 3.18 14.70
C GLU A 405 -3.38 1.85 14.75
N LEU A 406 -3.38 1.12 13.64
CA LEU A 406 -4.01 -0.19 13.55
C LEU A 406 -3.41 -1.18 14.56
N GLY A 407 -2.10 -1.08 14.84
CA GLY A 407 -1.41 -1.89 15.84
C GLY A 407 -1.91 -1.64 17.27
N GLU A 408 -2.18 -0.38 17.62
CA GLU A 408 -2.72 0.01 18.93
C GLU A 408 -4.11 -0.59 19.16
N LEU A 409 -5.00 -0.53 18.16
CA LEU A 409 -6.34 -1.13 18.23
C LEU A 409 -6.34 -2.65 18.36
N LEU A 410 -5.23 -3.32 18.05
CA LEU A 410 -5.06 -4.76 18.24
C LEU A 410 -4.67 -5.13 19.69
N MET A 411 -4.07 -4.21 20.48
CA MET A 411 -3.89 -4.41 21.93
C MET A 411 -5.20 -4.71 22.62
N LEU A 412 -6.22 -3.88 22.36
CA LEU A 412 -7.48 -3.86 23.10
C LEU A 412 -8.23 -5.20 22.97
N LYS A 413 -8.04 -5.92 21.86
CA LYS A 413 -8.48 -7.32 21.72
C LYS A 413 -7.68 -8.26 22.65
N LYS A 414 -6.35 -8.24 22.56
CA LYS A 414 -5.47 -9.16 23.30
C LYS A 414 -5.52 -8.93 24.81
N GLU A 415 -5.64 -7.69 25.26
CA GLU A 415 -5.78 -7.38 26.69
C GLU A 415 -7.12 -7.83 27.23
N ALA A 416 -8.23 -7.54 26.53
CA ALA A 416 -9.55 -8.03 26.93
C ALA A 416 -9.59 -9.58 26.98
N GLU A 417 -9.01 -10.25 25.97
CA GLU A 417 -8.94 -11.72 25.93
C GLU A 417 -8.06 -12.30 27.06
N LYS A 418 -6.90 -11.69 27.36
CA LYS A 418 -6.04 -12.09 28.49
C LYS A 418 -6.69 -11.84 29.85
N ARG A 419 -7.35 -10.68 30.05
CA ARG A 419 -8.08 -10.35 31.29
C ARG A 419 -9.25 -11.32 31.50
N CYS A 420 -10.02 -11.63 30.44
CA CYS A 420 -11.08 -12.65 30.49
C CYS A 420 -10.53 -14.04 30.83
N ALA A 421 -9.41 -14.45 30.23
CA ALA A 421 -8.77 -15.75 30.52
C ALA A 421 -8.23 -15.86 31.95
N LYS A 422 -7.93 -14.73 32.61
CA LYS A 422 -7.49 -14.65 34.01
C LYS A 422 -8.62 -14.39 35.02
N GLY A 423 -9.83 -14.09 34.56
CA GLY A 423 -10.96 -13.73 35.44
C GLY A 423 -10.86 -12.34 36.09
N GLU A 424 -9.96 -11.48 35.60
CA GLU A 424 -9.71 -10.14 36.13
C GLU A 424 -10.76 -9.14 35.64
N LYS A 425 -11.28 -8.28 36.53
CA LYS A 425 -12.15 -7.15 36.14
C LYS A 425 -11.28 -5.99 35.65
N ALA A 426 -11.77 -5.28 34.62
CA ALA A 426 -11.02 -4.18 34.04
C ALA A 426 -10.88 -2.99 35.01
N GLU A 427 -9.63 -2.61 35.31
CA GLU A 427 -9.32 -1.30 35.91
C GLU A 427 -9.24 -0.21 34.84
N GLN A 428 -9.54 1.02 35.26
CA GLN A 428 -9.69 2.19 34.39
C GLN A 428 -8.32 2.77 34.00
N GLY A 429 -7.90 2.55 32.75
CA GLY A 429 -6.70 3.13 32.17
C GLY A 429 -6.90 3.47 30.69
N ALA A 430 -6.42 4.66 30.29
CA ALA A 430 -6.65 5.34 29.01
C ALA A 430 -8.08 5.83 28.74
N ASN A 431 -8.22 7.11 28.36
CA ASN A 431 -9.49 7.79 28.06
C ASN A 431 -10.03 7.48 26.65
N LEU A 432 -10.09 6.19 26.30
CA LEU A 432 -10.90 5.71 25.17
C LEU A 432 -12.21 5.18 25.76
N GLN A 433 -13.34 5.63 25.22
CA GLN A 433 -14.68 5.34 25.77
C GLN A 433 -14.90 3.83 25.98
N ASP A 434 -15.10 3.43 27.26
CA ASP A 434 -15.62 2.15 27.79
C ASP A 434 -15.68 1.03 26.74
N ASP A 435 -14.87 -0.04 26.85
CA ASP A 435 -14.63 -1.12 25.85
C ASP A 435 -15.84 -1.49 24.94
N LYS A 436 -17.04 -1.49 25.52
CA LYS A 436 -18.32 -1.67 24.85
C LYS A 436 -18.60 -0.65 23.73
N GLY A 437 -18.32 0.64 23.96
CA GLY A 437 -18.44 1.74 23.01
C GLY A 437 -17.47 1.63 21.83
N LEU A 438 -16.20 1.35 22.10
CA LEU A 438 -15.21 1.07 21.05
C LEU A 438 -15.63 -0.15 20.20
N LYS A 439 -16.04 -1.25 20.85
CA LYS A 439 -16.55 -2.44 20.16
C LYS A 439 -17.78 -2.13 19.32
N GLU A 440 -18.70 -1.29 19.79
CA GLU A 440 -19.87 -0.83 19.03
C GLU A 440 -19.48 0.02 17.82
N TRP A 441 -18.50 0.93 17.95
CA TRP A 441 -17.98 1.71 16.83
C TRP A 441 -17.30 0.82 15.77
N LEU A 442 -16.36 -0.05 16.18
CA LEU A 442 -15.65 -0.94 15.27
C LEU A 442 -16.58 -1.93 14.54
N THR A 443 -17.69 -2.34 15.17
CA THR A 443 -18.65 -3.29 14.56
C THR A 443 -19.76 -2.63 13.74
N ARG A 444 -20.27 -1.47 14.18
CA ARG A 444 -21.51 -0.81 13.67
C ARG A 444 -21.36 0.68 13.35
N GLY A 445 -20.31 1.36 13.81
CA GLY A 445 -20.06 2.78 13.57
C GLY A 445 -19.45 3.07 12.19
N ASN A 446 -19.12 4.34 11.92
CA ASN A 446 -18.37 4.76 10.73
C ASN A 446 -16.87 4.68 11.04
N VAL A 447 -16.18 3.73 10.41
CA VAL A 447 -14.76 3.44 10.62
C VAL A 447 -14.01 3.81 9.35
N ILE A 448 -13.09 4.77 9.44
CA ILE A 448 -12.20 5.15 8.34
C ILE A 448 -10.82 4.59 8.67
N PHE A 449 -10.25 3.85 7.72
CA PHE A 449 -8.85 3.40 7.73
C PHE A 449 -8.11 4.08 6.59
N LYS A 450 -6.94 4.65 6.89
CA LYS A 450 -6.02 5.20 5.91
C LYS A 450 -4.73 4.40 5.90
N CYS A 451 -4.23 4.10 4.72
CA CYS A 451 -2.93 3.45 4.54
C CYS A 451 -2.10 4.24 3.51
N VAL A 452 -0.82 4.43 3.81
CA VAL A 452 0.20 4.94 2.88
C VAL A 452 1.29 3.88 2.61
N GLY A 453 1.46 2.96 3.55
CA GLY A 453 2.27 1.75 3.47
C GLY A 453 3.63 1.89 4.15
N ILE A 454 3.94 0.97 5.07
CA ILE A 454 5.25 0.88 5.70
C ILE A 454 5.99 -0.39 5.30
N GLY A 455 7.32 -0.31 5.25
CA GLY A 455 8.18 -1.42 4.84
C GLY A 455 8.09 -2.64 5.77
N LEU A 456 7.78 -2.46 7.06
CA LEU A 456 7.50 -3.56 7.99
C LEU A 456 6.45 -4.54 7.44
N MET A 457 5.39 -4.04 6.82
CA MET A 457 4.36 -4.90 6.22
C MET A 457 4.90 -5.72 5.04
N ASP A 458 5.84 -5.17 4.27
CA ASP A 458 6.50 -5.88 3.18
C ASP A 458 7.47 -6.94 3.75
N VAL A 459 8.23 -6.63 4.82
CA VAL A 459 9.17 -7.57 5.49
C VAL A 459 8.44 -8.76 6.11
N VAL A 460 7.33 -8.53 6.82
CA VAL A 460 6.54 -9.60 7.48
C VAL A 460 5.95 -10.56 6.43
N VAL A 461 5.25 -10.02 5.43
CA VAL A 461 4.64 -10.84 4.37
C VAL A 461 5.70 -11.50 3.48
N GLY A 462 6.81 -10.82 3.20
CA GLY A 462 7.91 -11.36 2.41
C GLY A 462 8.58 -12.56 3.09
N ASN A 463 8.85 -12.49 4.39
CA ASN A 463 9.43 -13.62 5.13
C ASN A 463 8.48 -14.83 5.14
N GLU A 464 7.17 -14.58 5.27
CA GLU A 464 6.17 -15.65 5.17
C GLU A 464 6.13 -16.28 3.77
N LEU A 465 6.22 -15.48 2.71
CA LEU A 465 6.32 -15.98 1.33
C LEU A 465 7.55 -16.87 1.12
N VAL A 466 8.70 -16.49 1.66
CA VAL A 466 9.93 -17.32 1.62
C VAL A 466 9.75 -18.62 2.40
N ARG A 467 9.12 -18.57 3.59
CA ARG A 467 8.80 -19.75 4.40
C ARG A 467 7.90 -20.73 3.64
N MET A 468 6.81 -20.23 3.08
CA MET A 468 5.85 -20.98 2.26
C MET A 468 6.49 -21.56 1.00
N ALA A 469 7.30 -20.77 0.28
CA ALA A 469 8.00 -21.20 -0.93
C ALA A 469 8.90 -22.41 -0.66
N ARG A 470 9.71 -22.35 0.40
CA ARG A 470 10.59 -23.44 0.83
C ARG A 470 9.81 -24.70 1.22
N GLN A 471 8.71 -24.56 1.96
CA GLN A 471 7.87 -25.69 2.36
C GLN A 471 7.17 -26.38 1.18
N ARG A 472 6.90 -25.64 0.09
CA ARG A 472 6.14 -26.11 -1.07
C ARG A 472 7.00 -26.40 -2.31
N GLY A 473 8.31 -26.16 -2.24
CA GLY A 473 9.22 -26.33 -3.39
C GLY A 473 8.93 -25.36 -4.54
N VAL A 474 8.62 -24.10 -4.24
CA VAL A 474 8.30 -23.04 -5.22
C VAL A 474 9.45 -22.02 -5.27
N GLY A 475 9.70 -21.43 -6.45
CA GLY A 475 10.84 -20.56 -6.70
C GLY A 475 12.19 -21.27 -6.80
N THR A 476 13.26 -20.48 -6.85
CA THR A 476 14.65 -20.97 -6.97
C THR A 476 15.36 -20.86 -5.62
N THR A 477 15.96 -21.97 -5.16
CA THR A 477 16.82 -21.97 -3.96
C THR A 477 18.29 -21.94 -4.37
N ILE A 478 19.05 -21.01 -3.80
CA ILE A 478 20.49 -20.84 -4.02
C ILE A 478 21.20 -21.17 -2.71
N GLU A 479 21.90 -22.31 -2.71
CA GLU A 479 22.70 -22.77 -1.57
C GLU A 479 24.02 -21.99 -1.46
N ASN A 480 24.50 -21.80 -0.23
CA ASN A 480 25.76 -21.12 0.09
C ASN A 480 25.90 -19.68 -0.47
N PHE A 481 24.78 -18.96 -0.55
CA PHE A 481 24.74 -17.50 -0.68
C PHE A 481 25.11 -16.83 0.66
#